data_AF-A0A1I0YC61-F1
#
_entry.id   AF-A0A1I0YC61-F1
#
_cell.length_a   1.000
_cell.length_b   1.000
_cell.length_c   1.000
_cell.angle_alpha   90.00
_cell.angle_beta   90.00
_cell.angle_gamma   90.00
#
_symmetry.space_group_name_H-M   'P 1'
#
loop_
_entity.id
_entity.type
_entity.pdbx_description
1 polymer ?
#
loop_
_entity_poly.entity_id
_entity_poly.type
_entity_poly.pdbx_seq_one_letter_code
_entity_poly.pdbx_strand_id
1 'polypeptide(L)'
;MMRMLKVVTIEDLREMAAEARESIWAQAQAYGREPKIYLHWSAGHYDSVFQDYHINILEDGKMVCTGDLNEIKAHTWRRNTGAVGISLCCAYKATSEDLGPEPPTAAQIEAMAQAIVAVADGLWLTIDRDHVMTHGEAADNLDGLYPHEPYGPQTTVERWDLQYLGTDESPQYTVNYDSPATGGNVLRGKANWYRNEGM
;
A
#
# COMPACT_ATOMS: atom_id res chain seq x y z
N MET A 1 10.83 4.10 24.23
CA MET A 1 11.05 2.67 23.90
C MET A 1 11.39 2.62 22.42
N MET A 2 12.56 2.13 22.03
CA MET A 2 12.92 1.99 20.61
C MET A 2 11.99 0.91 20.04
N ARG A 3 11.09 1.25 19.11
CA ARG A 3 10.13 0.30 18.54
C ARG A 3 10.89 -0.74 17.72
N MET A 4 10.51 -2.01 17.88
CA MET A 4 11.23 -3.14 17.33
C MET A 4 10.93 -3.27 15.83
N LEU A 5 11.98 -3.26 15.01
CA LEU A 5 11.88 -3.68 13.60
C LEU A 5 11.79 -5.20 13.57
N LYS A 6 10.75 -5.74 12.93
CA LYS A 6 10.56 -7.19 12.80
C LYS A 6 10.57 -7.56 11.32
N VAL A 7 11.52 -8.40 10.90
CA VAL A 7 11.42 -9.07 9.61
C VAL A 7 10.32 -10.13 9.73
N VAL A 8 9.37 -10.13 8.80
CA VAL A 8 8.19 -10.99 8.84
C VAL A 8 8.05 -11.80 7.57
N THR A 9 7.49 -13.00 7.70
CA THR A 9 6.98 -13.78 6.56
C THR A 9 5.57 -13.32 6.17
N ILE A 10 5.04 -13.87 5.09
CA ILE A 10 3.64 -13.66 4.69
C ILE A 10 2.67 -14.23 5.73
N GLU A 11 2.99 -15.38 6.35
CA GLU A 11 2.14 -15.96 7.38
C GLU A 11 2.15 -15.13 8.66
N ASP A 12 3.34 -14.69 9.10
CA ASP A 12 3.46 -13.75 10.23
C ASP A 12 2.57 -12.52 9.99
N LEU A 13 2.55 -11.99 8.76
CA LEU A 13 1.76 -10.82 8.42
C LEU A 13 0.24 -11.09 8.47
N ARG A 14 -0.19 -12.27 8.01
CA ARG A 14 -1.59 -12.69 8.07
C ARG A 14 -2.06 -12.87 9.52
N GLU A 15 -1.23 -13.48 10.35
CA GLU A 15 -1.48 -13.63 11.79
C GLU A 15 -1.54 -12.26 12.49
N MET A 16 -0.57 -11.37 12.24
CA MET A 16 -0.57 -10.01 12.78
C MET A 16 -1.84 -9.23 12.39
N ALA A 17 -2.30 -9.36 11.14
CA ALA A 17 -3.54 -8.73 10.68
C ALA A 17 -4.77 -9.35 11.35
N ALA A 18 -4.80 -10.67 11.53
CA ALA A 18 -5.88 -11.35 12.24
C ALA A 18 -5.97 -10.94 13.72
N GLU A 19 -4.84 -10.83 14.40
CA GLU A 19 -4.76 -10.37 15.79
C GLU A 19 -5.21 -8.91 15.94
N ALA A 20 -4.84 -8.05 14.98
CA ALA A 20 -5.18 -6.63 14.98
C ALA A 20 -6.62 -6.33 14.49
N ARG A 21 -7.29 -7.32 13.88
CA ARG A 21 -8.55 -7.16 13.14
C ARG A 21 -9.60 -6.37 13.90
N GLU A 22 -10.02 -6.84 15.07
CA GLU A 22 -11.11 -6.20 15.85
C GLU A 22 -10.78 -4.74 16.18
N SER A 23 -9.52 -4.45 16.50
CA SER A 23 -9.07 -3.09 16.81
C SER A 23 -9.12 -2.19 15.57
N ILE A 24 -8.64 -2.66 14.44
CA ILE A 24 -8.64 -1.92 13.17
C ILE A 24 -10.08 -1.67 12.68
N TRP A 25 -10.95 -2.68 12.78
CA TRP A 25 -12.36 -2.55 12.43
C TRP A 25 -13.08 -1.54 13.33
N ALA A 26 -12.90 -1.60 14.64
CA ALA A 26 -13.49 -0.62 15.55
C ALA A 26 -13.01 0.82 15.25
N GLN A 27 -11.72 0.98 14.92
CA GLN A 27 -11.17 2.27 14.50
C GLN A 27 -11.79 2.78 13.20
N ALA A 28 -11.95 1.92 12.19
CA ALA A 28 -12.56 2.30 10.92
C ALA A 28 -14.07 2.64 11.07
N GLN A 29 -14.79 1.85 11.87
CA GLN A 29 -16.21 2.06 12.18
C GLN A 29 -16.48 3.39 12.89
N ALA A 30 -15.54 3.89 13.71
CA ALA A 30 -15.64 5.21 14.31
C ALA A 30 -15.72 6.36 13.27
N TYR A 31 -15.34 6.09 12.02
CA TYR A 31 -15.45 6.99 10.88
C TYR A 31 -16.49 6.54 9.85
N GLY A 32 -17.34 5.56 10.18
CA GLY A 32 -18.42 5.10 9.32
C GLY A 32 -17.97 4.37 8.05
N ARG A 33 -16.80 3.70 8.08
CA ARG A 33 -16.26 2.95 6.94
C ARG A 33 -15.63 1.62 7.35
N GLU A 34 -15.31 0.81 6.37
CA GLU A 34 -14.49 -0.40 6.53
C GLU A 34 -12.99 -0.06 6.59
N PRO A 35 -12.15 -0.98 7.10
CA PRO A 35 -10.70 -0.84 7.07
C PRO A 35 -10.13 -0.63 5.67
N LYS A 36 -8.94 -0.02 5.60
CA LYS A 36 -8.25 0.29 4.34
C LYS A 36 -6.82 -0.23 4.36
N ILE A 37 -6.33 -0.68 3.22
CA ILE A 37 -4.92 -0.95 2.96
C ILE A 37 -4.45 0.14 2.00
N TYR A 38 -3.45 0.92 2.41
CA TYR A 38 -2.88 1.97 1.58
C TYR A 38 -1.48 1.59 1.11
N LEU A 39 -1.25 1.66 -0.19
CA LEU A 39 -0.01 1.26 -0.85
C LEU A 39 0.82 2.50 -1.21
N HIS A 40 2.11 2.44 -0.89
CA HIS A 40 3.06 3.55 -1.03
C HIS A 40 4.35 3.09 -1.72
N TRP A 41 5.12 4.05 -2.22
CA TRP A 41 6.58 3.93 -2.22
C TRP A 41 7.15 4.86 -1.17
N SER A 42 8.39 4.64 -0.76
CA SER A 42 9.02 5.47 0.26
C SER A 42 9.61 6.77 -0.30
N ALA A 43 9.76 6.88 -1.63
CA ALA A 43 10.59 7.88 -2.29
C ALA A 43 12.03 7.92 -1.72
N GLY A 44 12.49 6.76 -1.22
CA GLY A 44 13.77 6.56 -0.56
C GLY A 44 14.57 5.46 -1.24
N HIS A 45 15.64 5.03 -0.58
CA HIS A 45 16.48 3.96 -1.09
C HIS A 45 15.87 2.57 -0.81
N TYR A 46 16.37 1.57 -1.50
CA TYR A 46 15.98 0.17 -1.38
C TYR A 46 16.05 -0.46 0.03
N ASP A 47 16.81 0.14 0.94
CA ASP A 47 17.00 -0.29 2.34
C ASP A 47 16.39 0.69 3.37
N SER A 48 15.76 1.77 2.90
CA SER A 48 15.25 2.85 3.75
C SER A 48 13.91 2.50 4.38
N VAL A 49 13.94 2.00 5.62
CA VAL A 49 12.75 1.69 6.43
C VAL A 49 12.22 2.94 7.14
N PHE A 50 10.93 3.22 7.00
CA PHE A 50 10.26 4.36 7.63
C PHE A 50 9.22 3.89 8.65
N GLN A 51 9.13 4.63 9.77
CA GLN A 51 8.16 4.36 10.85
C GLN A 51 6.74 4.83 10.50
N ASP A 52 6.57 5.58 9.42
CA ASP A 52 5.26 6.06 8.96
C ASP A 52 4.43 4.96 8.30
N TYR A 53 5.06 3.87 7.85
CA TYR A 53 4.40 2.71 7.27
C TYR A 53 4.37 1.55 8.27
N HIS A 54 3.37 0.68 8.19
CA HIS A 54 3.35 -0.53 9.02
C HIS A 54 4.34 -1.55 8.47
N ILE A 55 4.30 -1.78 7.16
CA ILE A 55 5.13 -2.76 6.44
C ILE A 55 6.00 -2.02 5.42
N ASN A 56 7.30 -2.28 5.45
CA ASN A 56 8.30 -1.76 4.51
C ASN A 56 8.89 -2.93 3.72
N ILE A 57 8.84 -2.88 2.38
CA ILE A 57 9.28 -3.95 1.48
C ILE A 57 10.61 -3.54 0.84
N LEU A 58 11.69 -4.20 1.23
CA LEU A 58 13.06 -3.92 0.76
C LEU A 58 13.29 -4.38 -0.68
N GLU A 59 14.45 -4.05 -1.25
CA GLU A 59 14.86 -4.41 -2.63
C GLU A 59 14.52 -5.85 -3.04
N ASP A 60 14.81 -6.78 -2.13
CA ASP A 60 14.76 -8.22 -2.31
C ASP A 60 13.38 -8.81 -1.98
N GLY A 61 12.38 -7.96 -1.72
CA GLY A 61 11.04 -8.35 -1.31
C GLY A 61 10.90 -8.68 0.19
N LYS A 62 11.97 -8.55 0.99
CA LYS A 62 11.89 -8.76 2.44
C LYS A 62 10.97 -7.72 3.09
N MET A 63 10.03 -8.19 3.90
CA MET A 63 9.11 -7.33 4.63
C MET A 63 9.62 -7.03 6.04
N VAL A 64 9.63 -5.75 6.39
CA VAL A 64 9.98 -5.24 7.72
C VAL A 64 8.77 -4.51 8.30
N CYS A 65 8.20 -5.07 9.37
CA CYS A 65 7.16 -4.42 10.15
C CYS A 65 7.76 -3.45 11.18
N THR A 66 7.09 -2.32 11.39
CA THR A 66 7.49 -1.30 12.36
C THR A 66 6.41 -1.09 13.42
N GLY A 67 6.28 -2.01 14.38
CA GLY A 67 5.19 -2.00 15.37
C GLY A 67 3.95 -2.76 14.92
N ASP A 68 2.86 -2.58 15.65
CA ASP A 68 1.62 -3.34 15.46
C ASP A 68 0.74 -2.73 14.35
N LEU A 69 -0.04 -3.55 13.66
CA LEU A 69 -0.86 -3.10 12.52
C LEU A 69 -2.06 -2.22 12.91
N ASN A 70 -2.44 -2.19 14.18
CA ASN A 70 -3.52 -1.34 14.68
C ASN A 70 -3.03 0.03 15.21
N GLU A 71 -1.72 0.30 15.16
CA GLU A 71 -1.19 1.62 15.49
C GLU A 71 -1.61 2.64 14.44
N ILE A 72 -1.93 3.87 14.85
CA ILE A 72 -2.19 4.95 13.89
C ILE A 72 -0.86 5.53 13.44
N LYS A 73 -0.53 5.39 12.15
CA LYS A 73 0.69 5.94 11.53
C LYS A 73 0.37 6.97 10.46
N ALA A 74 1.31 7.88 10.19
CA ALA A 74 1.07 9.06 9.37
C ALA A 74 1.37 8.86 7.86
N HIS A 75 0.87 7.79 7.24
CA HIS A 75 1.18 7.49 5.82
C HIS A 75 0.19 8.11 4.81
N THR A 76 -1.09 8.26 5.14
CA THR A 76 -2.13 8.77 4.22
C THR A 76 -2.90 9.91 4.87
N TRP A 77 -2.67 11.14 4.42
CA TRP A 77 -3.23 12.35 5.03
C TRP A 77 -4.75 12.24 5.25
N ARG A 78 -5.20 12.48 6.50
CA ARG A 78 -6.59 12.34 6.98
C ARG A 78 -7.27 10.98 6.79
N ARG A 79 -6.52 9.92 6.48
CA ARG A 79 -7.06 8.58 6.19
C ARG A 79 -6.47 7.46 7.07
N ASN A 80 -5.59 7.81 8.00
CA ASN A 80 -4.73 6.89 8.76
C ASN A 80 -5.44 5.95 9.75
N THR A 81 -6.48 6.41 10.44
CA THR A 81 -7.12 5.62 11.52
C THR A 81 -7.84 4.39 10.95
N GLY A 82 -7.66 3.20 11.52
CA GLY A 82 -8.26 1.98 10.97
C GLY A 82 -7.79 1.67 9.55
N ALA A 83 -6.49 1.86 9.28
CA ALA A 83 -5.87 1.57 8.00
C ALA A 83 -4.43 1.04 8.17
N VAL A 84 -3.99 0.20 7.23
CA VAL A 84 -2.65 -0.38 7.18
C VAL A 84 -1.89 0.17 5.97
N GLY A 85 -0.87 1.01 6.21
CA GLY A 85 0.10 1.41 5.19
C GLY A 85 1.18 0.36 4.89
N ILE A 86 1.34 0.01 3.61
CA ILE A 86 2.39 -0.87 3.06
C ILE A 86 3.22 -0.06 2.06
N SER A 87 4.54 -0.04 2.20
CA SER A 87 5.43 0.73 1.33
C SER A 87 6.47 -0.15 0.63
N LEU A 88 6.71 0.12 -0.65
CA LEU A 88 7.96 -0.28 -1.29
C LEU A 88 9.07 0.67 -0.86
N CYS A 89 10.23 0.15 -0.46
CA CYS A 89 11.42 0.96 -0.27
C CYS A 89 12.05 1.19 -1.63
N CYS A 90 11.69 2.26 -2.34
CA CYS A 90 12.19 2.55 -3.69
C CYS A 90 11.79 3.99 -4.10
N ALA A 91 11.91 4.29 -5.40
CA ALA A 91 11.57 5.56 -6.04
C ALA A 91 12.46 6.72 -5.57
N TYR A 92 13.72 6.44 -5.24
CA TYR A 92 14.70 7.47 -4.89
C TYR A 92 14.82 8.48 -6.03
N LYS A 93 14.58 9.77 -5.74
CA LYS A 93 14.60 10.88 -6.72
C LYS A 93 13.61 10.74 -7.88
N ALA A 94 12.57 9.92 -7.72
CA ALA A 94 11.55 9.79 -8.73
C ALA A 94 10.77 11.11 -8.94
N THR A 95 10.25 11.27 -10.14
CA THR A 95 9.32 12.32 -10.55
C THR A 95 8.13 11.68 -11.25
N SER A 96 7.03 12.41 -11.46
CA SER A 96 5.86 11.84 -12.14
C SER A 96 6.13 11.26 -13.54
N GLU A 97 7.25 11.64 -14.16
CA GLU A 97 7.66 11.20 -15.50
C GLU A 97 8.77 10.12 -15.49
N ASP A 98 9.42 9.88 -14.34
CA ASP A 98 10.58 8.99 -14.22
C ASP A 98 10.64 8.36 -12.82
N LEU A 99 10.70 7.03 -12.72
CA LEU A 99 10.74 6.30 -11.43
C LEU A 99 12.08 6.44 -10.68
N GLY A 100 13.04 7.15 -11.26
CA GLY A 100 14.34 7.42 -10.69
C GLY A 100 15.32 6.23 -10.86
N PRO A 101 16.54 6.36 -10.30
CA PRO A 101 17.56 5.31 -10.33
C PRO A 101 17.20 4.03 -9.57
N GLU A 102 16.21 4.07 -8.68
CA GLU A 102 15.79 2.93 -7.86
C GLU A 102 14.29 2.66 -8.05
N PRO A 103 13.84 2.25 -9.26
CA PRO A 103 12.43 1.95 -9.51
C PRO A 103 11.96 0.72 -8.73
N PRO A 104 10.64 0.48 -8.56
CA PRO A 104 10.12 -0.75 -8.00
C PRO A 104 10.75 -2.00 -8.64
N THR A 105 11.29 -2.91 -7.84
CA THR A 105 11.82 -4.19 -8.36
C THR A 105 10.70 -5.21 -8.55
N ALA A 106 10.93 -6.24 -9.37
CA ALA A 106 9.99 -7.36 -9.50
C ALA A 106 9.73 -8.05 -8.14
N ALA A 107 10.78 -8.26 -7.33
CA ALA A 107 10.64 -8.87 -6.01
C ALA A 107 9.76 -8.03 -5.06
N GLN A 108 9.91 -6.71 -5.12
CA GLN A 108 9.06 -5.77 -4.38
C GLN A 108 7.60 -5.82 -4.80
N ILE A 109 7.33 -5.83 -6.12
CA ILE A 109 5.97 -5.86 -6.67
C ILE A 109 5.26 -7.16 -6.27
N GLU A 110 5.94 -8.31 -6.40
CA GLU A 110 5.36 -9.58 -5.98
C GLU A 110 5.14 -9.64 -4.46
N ALA A 111 6.12 -9.18 -3.66
CA ALA A 111 5.97 -9.12 -2.21
C ALA A 111 4.83 -8.19 -1.77
N MET A 112 4.61 -7.06 -2.47
CA MET A 112 3.47 -6.17 -2.21
C MET A 112 2.14 -6.88 -2.49
N ALA A 113 2.03 -7.56 -3.63
CA ALA A 113 0.82 -8.32 -3.97
C ALA A 113 0.52 -9.40 -2.91
N GLN A 114 1.55 -10.10 -2.45
CA GLN A 114 1.43 -11.12 -1.40
C GLN A 114 1.07 -10.50 -0.03
N ALA A 115 1.67 -9.37 0.32
CA ALA A 115 1.34 -8.64 1.55
C ALA A 115 -0.11 -8.13 1.55
N ILE A 116 -0.62 -7.67 0.40
CA ILE A 116 -2.03 -7.30 0.23
C ILE A 116 -2.94 -8.48 0.57
N VAL A 117 -2.65 -9.69 0.07
CA VAL A 117 -3.44 -10.90 0.39
C VAL A 117 -3.42 -11.18 1.88
N ALA A 118 -2.23 -11.25 2.49
CA ALA A 118 -2.08 -11.55 3.92
C ALA A 118 -2.86 -10.57 4.81
N VAL A 119 -2.74 -9.27 4.53
CA VAL A 119 -3.45 -8.25 5.31
C VAL A 119 -4.95 -8.27 5.00
N ALA A 120 -5.37 -8.41 3.74
CA ALA A 120 -6.78 -8.45 3.38
C ALA A 120 -7.48 -9.69 3.98
N ASP A 121 -6.88 -10.87 3.92
CA ASP A 121 -7.41 -12.07 4.55
C ASP A 121 -7.43 -11.94 6.07
N GLY A 122 -6.34 -11.45 6.64
CA GLY A 122 -6.23 -11.18 8.07
C GLY A 122 -7.29 -10.18 8.56
N LEU A 123 -7.71 -9.22 7.73
CA LEU A 123 -8.75 -8.24 8.05
C LEU A 123 -10.15 -8.59 7.53
N TRP A 124 -10.32 -9.70 6.82
CA TRP A 124 -11.58 -10.07 6.14
C TRP A 124 -12.07 -9.05 5.10
N LEU A 125 -11.15 -8.53 4.29
CA LEU A 125 -11.44 -7.58 3.22
C LEU A 125 -11.51 -8.26 1.85
N THR A 126 -12.31 -7.68 0.96
CA THR A 126 -12.20 -7.91 -0.48
C THR A 126 -10.99 -7.16 -1.03
N ILE A 127 -10.30 -7.74 -2.02
CA ILE A 127 -9.18 -7.07 -2.70
C ILE A 127 -9.74 -6.32 -3.91
N ASP A 128 -10.20 -5.11 -3.66
CA ASP A 128 -10.75 -4.19 -4.65
C ASP A 128 -10.23 -2.77 -4.39
N ARG A 129 -10.65 -1.80 -5.22
CA ARG A 129 -10.24 -0.39 -5.06
C ARG A 129 -10.85 0.26 -3.82
N ASP A 130 -11.98 -0.25 -3.32
CA ASP A 130 -12.61 0.35 -2.14
C ASP A 130 -11.86 -0.04 -0.86
N HIS A 131 -11.13 -1.15 -0.83
CA HIS A 131 -10.38 -1.58 0.35
C HIS A 131 -8.87 -1.45 0.21
N VAL A 132 -8.34 -1.56 -1.01
CA VAL A 132 -6.90 -1.56 -1.30
C VAL A 132 -6.58 -0.47 -2.30
N MET A 133 -5.94 0.61 -1.86
CA MET A 133 -5.72 1.81 -2.66
C MET A 133 -4.25 2.20 -2.65
N THR A 134 -3.73 2.71 -3.77
CA THR A 134 -2.49 3.48 -3.70
C THR A 134 -2.71 4.82 -2.99
N HIS A 135 -1.65 5.46 -2.47
CA HIS A 135 -1.79 6.82 -1.96
C HIS A 135 -2.31 7.76 -3.05
N GLY A 136 -1.89 7.60 -4.30
CA GLY A 136 -2.42 8.37 -5.43
C GLY A 136 -3.96 8.24 -5.54
N GLU A 137 -4.48 7.02 -5.53
CA GLU A 137 -5.94 6.77 -5.60
C GLU A 137 -6.68 7.34 -4.38
N ALA A 138 -6.10 7.22 -3.18
CA ALA A 138 -6.66 7.77 -1.95
C ALA A 138 -6.63 9.31 -1.93
N ALA A 139 -5.58 9.90 -2.49
CA ALA A 139 -5.39 11.34 -2.61
C ALA A 139 -6.42 11.98 -3.56
N ASP A 140 -6.90 11.23 -4.57
CA ASP A 140 -7.98 11.65 -5.45
C ASP A 140 -9.37 11.16 -5.01
N ASN A 141 -9.52 10.63 -3.80
CA ASN A 141 -10.81 10.25 -3.20
C ASN A 141 -11.61 9.22 -4.04
N LEU A 142 -10.94 8.27 -4.70
CA LEU A 142 -11.60 7.34 -5.62
C LEU A 142 -12.55 6.33 -4.96
N ASP A 143 -12.46 6.18 -3.65
CA ASP A 143 -13.36 5.35 -2.84
C ASP A 143 -14.66 6.07 -2.45
N GLY A 144 -14.89 7.28 -2.98
CA GLY A 144 -16.06 8.10 -2.67
C GLY A 144 -16.05 8.71 -1.26
N LEU A 145 -14.96 8.56 -0.50
CA LEU A 145 -14.76 9.27 0.75
C LEU A 145 -14.13 10.64 0.48
N TYR A 146 -14.61 11.69 1.14
CA TYR A 146 -14.13 13.07 0.93
C TYR A 146 -13.58 13.73 2.21
N PRO A 147 -12.52 13.19 2.84
CA PRO A 147 -11.95 13.77 4.06
C PRO A 147 -11.06 15.02 3.80
N HIS A 148 -10.64 15.24 2.55
CA HIS A 148 -9.81 16.35 2.09
C HIS A 148 -10.14 16.69 0.63
N GLU A 149 -9.71 17.88 0.18
CA GLU A 149 -9.66 18.21 -1.25
C GLU A 149 -8.70 17.25 -1.97
N PRO A 150 -8.96 16.88 -3.24
CA PRO A 150 -8.06 16.04 -4.00
C PRO A 150 -6.66 16.65 -4.17
N TYR A 151 -5.63 15.83 -4.04
CA TYR A 151 -4.22 16.22 -4.26
C TYR A 151 -3.41 15.14 -5.01
N GLY A 152 -4.11 14.20 -5.66
CA GLY A 152 -3.54 13.05 -6.31
C GLY A 152 -3.18 13.27 -7.79
N PRO A 153 -2.90 12.16 -8.50
CA PRO A 153 -2.53 12.08 -9.91
C PRO A 153 -3.35 12.91 -10.90
N GLN A 154 -4.66 13.04 -10.68
CA GLN A 154 -5.55 13.77 -11.58
C GLN A 154 -5.73 15.25 -11.21
N THR A 155 -5.12 15.69 -10.12
CA THR A 155 -5.32 17.05 -9.58
C THR A 155 -4.00 17.80 -9.43
N THR A 156 -3.39 17.79 -8.24
CA THR A 156 -2.16 18.55 -7.98
C THR A 156 -0.88 17.72 -8.11
N VAL A 157 -1.01 16.39 -8.23
CA VAL A 157 0.11 15.43 -8.35
C VAL A 157 1.08 15.51 -7.16
N GLU A 158 0.62 15.99 -6.01
CA GLU A 158 1.42 16.01 -4.77
C GLU A 158 1.68 14.59 -4.27
N ARG A 159 0.77 13.65 -4.56
CA ARG A 159 0.99 12.21 -4.41
C ARG A 159 0.66 11.50 -5.70
N TRP A 160 1.53 10.61 -6.11
CA TRP A 160 1.38 9.80 -7.32
C TRP A 160 1.93 8.39 -7.12
N ASP A 161 2.02 7.98 -5.85
CA ASP A 161 2.50 6.70 -5.39
C ASP A 161 1.87 5.56 -6.17
N LEU A 162 2.74 4.75 -6.77
CA LEU A 162 2.39 3.55 -7.51
C LEU A 162 1.36 3.82 -8.63
N GLN A 163 1.36 5.02 -9.22
CA GLN A 163 0.51 5.30 -10.37
C GLN A 163 0.86 4.39 -11.55
N TYR A 164 2.15 4.07 -11.67
CA TYR A 164 2.68 3.03 -12.55
C TYR A 164 3.90 2.36 -11.89
N LEU A 165 4.30 1.18 -12.39
CA LEU A 165 5.36 0.36 -11.78
C LEU A 165 6.64 0.26 -12.63
N GLY A 166 6.62 0.74 -13.88
CA GLY A 166 7.75 0.64 -14.80
C GLY A 166 7.96 -0.77 -15.36
N THR A 167 6.91 -1.61 -15.34
CA THR A 167 6.91 -2.96 -15.93
C THR A 167 6.17 -2.97 -17.26
N ASP A 168 6.24 -4.08 -18.01
CA ASP A 168 5.49 -4.21 -19.26
C ASP A 168 3.96 -4.07 -19.06
N GLU A 169 3.42 -4.51 -17.92
CA GLU A 169 2.00 -4.38 -17.60
C GLU A 169 1.63 -2.98 -17.07
N SER A 170 2.59 -2.25 -16.51
CA SER A 170 2.40 -0.89 -15.96
C SER A 170 3.53 0.05 -16.40
N PRO A 171 3.66 0.33 -17.70
CA PRO A 171 4.89 0.88 -18.26
C PRO A 171 5.06 2.37 -17.99
N GLN A 172 3.96 3.11 -17.87
CA GLN A 172 3.98 4.56 -17.77
C GLN A 172 2.78 5.10 -17.03
N TYR A 173 2.91 6.34 -16.58
CA TYR A 173 1.86 7.09 -15.96
C TYR A 173 0.62 7.21 -16.87
N THR A 174 -0.55 6.94 -16.30
CA THR A 174 -1.85 7.19 -16.96
C THR A 174 -2.80 7.85 -15.98
N VAL A 175 -3.65 8.76 -16.46
CA VAL A 175 -4.68 9.42 -15.64
C VAL A 175 -5.99 8.64 -15.57
N ASN A 176 -6.16 7.60 -16.39
CA ASN A 176 -7.35 6.76 -16.33
C ASN A 176 -7.19 5.68 -15.25
N TYR A 177 -7.84 5.86 -14.09
CA TYR A 177 -7.80 4.87 -13.00
C TYR A 177 -8.46 3.54 -13.30
N ASP A 178 -9.32 3.47 -14.32
CA ASP A 178 -9.91 2.20 -14.75
C ASP A 178 -9.01 1.47 -15.77
N SER A 179 -7.88 2.08 -16.16
CA SER A 179 -6.88 1.40 -16.97
C SER A 179 -6.27 0.23 -16.18
N PRO A 180 -6.25 -1.00 -16.73
CA PRO A 180 -5.60 -2.13 -16.06
C PRO A 180 -4.09 -1.92 -15.86
N ALA A 181 -3.50 -0.95 -16.59
CA ALA A 181 -2.09 -0.62 -16.52
C ALA A 181 -1.69 0.32 -15.36
N THR A 182 -2.63 0.83 -14.55
CA THR A 182 -2.24 1.56 -13.33
C THR A 182 -1.58 0.60 -12.34
N GLY A 183 -0.61 1.09 -11.58
CA GLY A 183 0.08 0.24 -10.60
C GLY A 183 -0.88 -0.32 -9.54
N GLY A 184 -1.87 0.46 -9.11
CA GLY A 184 -2.94 -0.03 -8.23
C GLY A 184 -3.73 -1.21 -8.80
N ASN A 185 -4.14 -1.15 -10.08
CA ASN A 185 -4.87 -2.25 -10.72
C ASN A 185 -3.98 -3.48 -10.94
N VAL A 186 -2.71 -3.29 -11.32
CA VAL A 186 -1.76 -4.40 -11.45
C VAL A 186 -1.52 -5.09 -10.11
N LEU A 187 -1.31 -4.34 -9.03
CA LEU A 187 -1.08 -4.89 -7.68
C LEU A 187 -2.31 -5.64 -7.15
N ARG A 188 -3.51 -5.06 -7.28
CA ARG A 188 -4.76 -5.77 -6.91
C ARG A 188 -5.00 -7.01 -7.79
N GLY A 189 -4.67 -6.94 -9.08
CA GLY A 189 -4.77 -8.06 -10.01
C GLY A 189 -3.86 -9.23 -9.61
N LYS A 190 -2.58 -8.93 -9.33
CA LYS A 190 -1.61 -9.91 -8.83
C LYS A 190 -2.03 -10.48 -7.47
N ALA A 191 -2.49 -9.65 -6.54
CA ALA A 191 -2.94 -10.10 -5.24
C ALA A 191 -4.14 -11.05 -5.35
N ASN A 192 -5.14 -10.72 -6.18
CA ASN A 192 -6.26 -11.63 -6.45
C ASN A 192 -5.81 -12.95 -7.12
N TRP A 193 -4.80 -12.90 -8.00
CA TRP A 193 -4.21 -14.11 -8.57
C TRP A 193 -3.58 -15.00 -7.49
N TYR A 194 -2.73 -14.45 -6.62
CA TYR A 194 -2.12 -15.19 -5.51
C TYR A 194 -3.17 -15.80 -4.57
N ARG A 195 -4.20 -15.04 -4.20
CA ARG A 195 -5.30 -15.53 -3.36
C ARG A 195 -6.04 -16.71 -4.01
N ASN A 196 -6.25 -16.67 -5.32
CA ASN A 196 -6.91 -17.76 -6.06
C ASN A 196 -6.03 -19.01 -6.21
N GLU A 197 -4.71 -18.85 -6.22
CA GLU A 197 -3.75 -19.97 -6.22
C GLU A 197 -3.55 -20.60 -4.82
N GLY A 198 -4.35 -20.19 -3.83
CA GLY A 198 -4.36 -20.79 -2.50
C GLY A 198 -3.28 -20.27 -1.56
N MET A 199 -2.74 -19.08 -1.84
CA MET A 199 -1.98 -18.32 -0.85
C MET A 199 -2.90 -17.79 0.25
#